data_AF-A0A2M7SIG6-F1
#
_entry.id   AF-A0A2M7SIG6-F1
#
_cell.length_a   1.000
_cell.length_b   1.000
_cell.length_c   1.000
_cell.angle_alpha   90.00
_cell.angle_beta   90.00
_cell.angle_gamma   90.00
#
_symmetry.space_group_name_H-M   'P 1'
#
loop_
_entity.id
_entity.type
_entity.pdbx_description
1 polymer ?
#
loop_
_entity_poly.entity_id
_entity_poly.type
_entity_poly.pdbx_seq_one_letter_code
_entity_poly.pdbx_strand_id
1 'polypeptide(L)'
;MDISKQNIENLDARRINRLRSPKRGGGSDIDSQEYLKELGVIIQANKQPIKFAENINEHIHRWAPYVQGFSAAFVQSQFDTYCGVYDNPVILDPFAGCGTVLVQSKINGFKSYGTELNPLLHFIANTKLQNWDLSPRYLKKVYNSIPKDKYTSAPTFLKSDKQFNSGVLLNLEKLKGGIENLPERTEKQKKAKDLIRVAFSSILIECSNLKRSPCLGYCKKKVYDNAPFILLD
;
A
#
# COMPACT_ATOMS: atom_id res chain seq x y z
N MET A 1 -31.85 -34.15 -9.02
CA MET A 1 -32.46 -33.93 -10.35
C MET A 1 -31.38 -34.14 -11.39
N ASP A 2 -31.52 -35.17 -12.21
CA ASP A 2 -30.61 -35.51 -13.29
C ASP A 2 -30.48 -34.34 -14.26
N ILE A 3 -29.25 -33.83 -14.41
CA ILE A 3 -28.89 -32.79 -15.37
C ILE A 3 -28.68 -33.48 -16.71
N SER A 4 -29.73 -34.08 -17.25
CA SER A 4 -29.75 -34.51 -18.65
C SER A 4 -30.72 -33.61 -19.40
N LYS A 5 -30.17 -32.91 -20.41
CA LYS A 5 -30.90 -32.15 -21.45
C LYS A 5 -31.46 -30.76 -21.08
N GLN A 6 -30.63 -29.86 -20.54
CA GLN A 6 -30.79 -28.42 -20.84
C GLN A 6 -29.91 -28.08 -22.05
N ASN A 7 -30.50 -27.47 -23.08
CA ASN A 7 -29.89 -27.14 -24.37
C ASN A 7 -28.49 -26.52 -24.24
N ILE A 8 -27.47 -27.32 -24.56
CA ILE A 8 -26.04 -26.95 -24.54
C ILE A 8 -25.73 -25.92 -25.65
N GLU A 9 -26.59 -25.78 -26.65
CA GLU A 9 -26.38 -24.91 -27.83
C GLU A 9 -26.36 -23.40 -27.52
N ASN A 10 -26.82 -22.95 -26.35
CA ASN A 10 -26.88 -21.52 -25.98
C ASN A 10 -25.98 -21.14 -24.78
N LEU A 11 -25.01 -21.98 -24.43
CA LEU A 11 -24.11 -21.72 -23.29
C LEU A 11 -22.75 -21.18 -23.76
N ASP A 12 -22.33 -20.05 -23.21
CA ASP A 12 -20.97 -19.55 -23.40
C ASP A 12 -19.93 -20.51 -22.76
N ALA A 13 -18.68 -20.40 -23.21
CA ALA A 13 -17.58 -21.24 -22.72
C ALA A 13 -17.40 -21.18 -21.20
N ARG A 14 -17.71 -20.03 -20.57
CA ARG A 14 -17.60 -19.85 -19.11
C ARG A 14 -18.66 -20.66 -18.37
N ARG A 15 -19.90 -20.70 -18.86
CA ARG A 15 -21.00 -21.50 -18.31
C ARG A 15 -20.71 -23.00 -18.45
N ILE A 16 -20.21 -23.43 -19.61
CA ILE A 16 -19.78 -24.82 -19.82
C ILE A 16 -18.68 -25.21 -18.83
N ASN A 17 -17.66 -24.37 -18.64
CA ASN A 17 -16.57 -24.63 -17.69
C ASN A 17 -17.05 -24.68 -16.23
N ARG A 18 -18.02 -23.84 -15.82
CA ARG A 18 -18.63 -23.91 -14.49
C ARG A 18 -19.40 -25.20 -14.26
N LEU A 19 -20.15 -25.67 -15.27
CA LEU A 19 -20.92 -26.92 -15.18
C LEU A 19 -20.03 -28.16 -15.15
N ARG A 20 -18.90 -28.13 -15.87
CA ARG A 20 -17.88 -29.20 -15.86
C ARG A 20 -16.96 -29.16 -14.64
N SER A 21 -16.98 -28.07 -13.87
CA SER A 21 -16.19 -27.97 -12.65
C SER A 21 -16.65 -29.04 -11.66
N PRO A 22 -15.72 -29.73 -10.96
CA PRO A 22 -16.07 -30.65 -9.86
C PRO A 22 -16.94 -29.98 -8.79
N LYS A 23 -16.83 -28.66 -8.67
CA LYS A 23 -17.62 -27.83 -7.75
C LYS A 23 -19.09 -27.67 -8.17
N ARG A 24 -19.47 -28.05 -9.40
CA ARG A 24 -20.83 -27.94 -9.97
C ARG A 24 -21.52 -26.57 -9.76
N GLY A 25 -20.73 -25.49 -9.70
CA GLY A 25 -21.22 -24.14 -9.43
C GLY A 25 -21.31 -23.73 -7.95
N GLY A 26 -20.89 -24.59 -7.02
CA GLY A 26 -20.68 -24.29 -5.60
C GLY A 26 -19.58 -23.25 -5.39
N GLY A 27 -19.80 -22.37 -4.41
CA GLY A 27 -18.82 -21.40 -3.96
C GLY A 27 -17.82 -22.02 -2.99
N SER A 28 -16.68 -21.38 -2.82
CA SER A 28 -15.65 -21.83 -1.86
C SER A 28 -16.17 -21.93 -0.42
N ASP A 29 -17.19 -21.15 -0.09
CA ASP A 29 -17.90 -21.18 1.19
C ASP A 29 -18.63 -22.53 1.41
N ILE A 30 -19.34 -23.04 0.40
CA ILE A 30 -20.04 -24.33 0.45
C ILE A 30 -19.04 -25.48 0.50
N ASP A 31 -18.04 -25.44 -0.39
CA ASP A 31 -17.01 -26.49 -0.49
C ASP A 31 -16.19 -26.64 0.80
N SER A 32 -16.03 -25.55 1.56
CA SER A 32 -15.24 -25.55 2.79
C SER A 32 -15.97 -26.14 4.00
N GLN A 33 -17.30 -26.30 3.97
CA GLN A 33 -18.09 -26.64 5.17
C GLN A 33 -17.72 -27.99 5.77
N GLU A 34 -17.53 -29.01 4.95
CA GLU A 34 -17.17 -30.35 5.42
C GLU A 34 -15.78 -30.37 6.06
N TYR A 35 -14.82 -29.68 5.43
CA TYR A 35 -13.45 -29.52 5.94
C TYR A 35 -13.42 -28.77 7.27
N LEU A 36 -14.18 -27.68 7.40
CA LEU A 36 -14.28 -26.91 8.64
C LEU A 36 -14.90 -27.72 9.77
N LYS A 37 -15.91 -28.54 9.45
CA LYS A 37 -16.54 -29.45 10.40
C LYS A 37 -15.58 -30.54 10.87
N GLU A 38 -14.82 -31.14 9.95
CA GLU A 38 -13.78 -32.13 10.27
C GLU A 38 -12.70 -31.54 11.18
N LEU A 39 -12.23 -30.32 10.87
CA LEU A 39 -11.22 -29.63 11.66
C LEU A 39 -11.75 -29.01 12.96
N GLY A 40 -13.07 -29.09 13.22
CA GLY A 40 -13.71 -28.46 14.38
C GLY A 40 -13.61 -26.92 14.38
N VAL A 41 -13.39 -26.30 13.22
CA VAL A 41 -13.25 -24.84 13.09
C VAL A 41 -14.63 -24.20 12.96
N ILE A 42 -14.98 -23.38 13.95
CA ILE A 42 -16.22 -22.59 13.93
C ILE A 42 -15.93 -21.27 13.20
N ILE A 43 -16.62 -21.02 12.09
CA ILE A 43 -16.59 -19.71 11.44
C ILE A 43 -17.55 -18.77 12.16
N GLN A 44 -17.01 -17.67 12.68
CA GLN A 44 -17.80 -16.57 13.21
C GLN A 44 -17.82 -15.41 12.20
N ALA A 45 -19.01 -14.84 11.96
CA ALA A 45 -19.14 -13.62 11.19
C ALA A 45 -18.65 -12.43 12.02
N ASN A 46 -17.53 -11.82 11.61
CA ASN A 46 -16.99 -10.61 12.22
C ASN A 46 -16.93 -9.48 11.18
N LYS A 47 -18.01 -8.72 11.06
CA LYS A 47 -18.10 -7.62 10.09
C LYS A 47 -17.30 -6.42 10.62
N GLN A 48 -16.10 -6.25 10.08
CA GLN A 48 -15.26 -5.09 10.33
C GLN A 48 -14.47 -4.69 9.08
N PRO A 49 -14.03 -3.42 8.97
CA PRO A 49 -13.18 -3.01 7.87
C PRO A 49 -11.81 -3.69 8.00
N ILE A 50 -11.46 -4.55 7.04
CA ILE A 50 -10.15 -5.23 7.01
C ILE A 50 -9.17 -4.58 6.03
N LYS A 51 -9.63 -3.67 5.19
CA LYS A 51 -8.87 -3.09 4.07
C LYS A 51 -8.30 -1.73 4.42
N PHE A 52 -7.15 -1.40 3.84
CA PHE A 52 -6.46 -0.13 4.05
C PHE A 52 -7.30 1.13 3.79
N ALA A 53 -8.36 1.07 2.99
CA ALA A 53 -9.14 2.25 2.59
C ALA A 53 -9.56 3.15 3.77
N GLU A 54 -9.84 2.56 4.94
CA GLU A 54 -10.18 3.29 6.17
C GLU A 54 -9.02 4.10 6.77
N ASN A 55 -7.77 3.80 6.40
CA ASN A 55 -6.58 4.43 6.95
C ASN A 55 -6.28 5.82 6.37
N ILE A 56 -7.12 6.36 5.47
CA ILE A 56 -6.85 7.62 4.78
C ILE A 56 -6.78 8.82 5.74
N ASN A 57 -7.49 8.75 6.87
CA ASN A 57 -7.48 9.80 7.89
C ASN A 57 -6.50 9.50 9.04
N GLU A 58 -6.05 8.25 9.16
CA GLU A 58 -5.20 7.81 10.26
C GLU A 58 -3.79 8.39 10.21
N HIS A 59 -3.28 8.80 11.37
CA HIS A 59 -1.92 9.32 11.51
C HIS A 59 -0.90 8.27 11.08
N ILE A 60 0.16 8.70 10.37
CA ILE A 60 1.26 7.86 9.85
C ILE A 60 0.82 6.86 8.76
N HIS A 61 -0.27 6.13 8.97
CA HIS A 61 -0.80 5.16 8.02
C HIS A 61 -1.07 5.81 6.66
N ARG A 62 -1.71 6.99 6.65
CA ARG A 62 -2.03 7.75 5.43
C ARG A 62 -0.84 8.23 4.60
N TRP A 63 0.40 8.18 5.12
CA TRP A 63 1.58 8.69 4.40
C TRP A 63 1.87 7.93 3.10
N ALA A 64 1.40 6.70 2.99
CA ALA A 64 1.54 5.90 1.77
C ALA A 64 0.37 4.92 1.64
N PRO A 65 -0.67 5.26 0.87
CA PRO A 65 -1.81 4.38 0.66
C PRO A 65 -1.44 3.07 -0.06
N TYR A 66 -1.87 1.94 0.50
CA TYR A 66 -1.58 0.62 -0.04
C TYR A 66 -2.82 -0.27 -0.07
N VAL A 67 -3.34 -0.56 -1.27
CA VAL A 67 -4.63 -1.23 -1.48
C VAL A 67 -4.71 -2.62 -0.81
N GLN A 68 -3.59 -3.34 -0.76
CA GLN A 68 -3.49 -4.67 -0.16
C GLN A 68 -3.13 -4.65 1.33
N GLY A 69 -3.03 -3.47 1.95
CA GLY A 69 -2.75 -3.35 3.37
C GLY A 69 -3.97 -3.62 4.24
N PHE A 70 -3.73 -4.01 5.49
CA PHE A 70 -4.76 -4.06 6.51
C PHE A 70 -5.23 -2.65 6.90
N SER A 71 -6.47 -2.54 7.40
CA SER A 71 -6.90 -1.36 8.16
C SER A 71 -6.20 -1.34 9.53
N ALA A 72 -5.95 -0.15 10.07
CA ALA A 72 -5.41 0.03 11.41
C ALA A 72 -6.39 -0.49 12.46
N ALA A 73 -7.70 -0.27 12.25
CA ALA A 73 -8.77 -0.75 13.12
C ALA A 73 -8.81 -2.29 13.22
N PHE A 74 -8.59 -3.00 12.10
CA PHE A 74 -8.50 -4.46 12.12
C PHE A 74 -7.32 -4.94 12.95
N VAL A 75 -6.14 -4.31 12.79
CA VAL A 75 -4.97 -4.67 13.60
C VAL A 75 -5.23 -4.40 15.09
N GLN A 76 -5.82 -3.24 15.41
CA GLN A 76 -6.18 -2.90 16.78
C GLN A 76 -7.16 -3.93 17.37
N SER A 77 -8.17 -4.37 16.64
CA SER A 77 -9.11 -5.37 17.13
C SER A 77 -8.46 -6.72 17.42
N GLN A 78 -7.39 -7.08 16.69
CA GLN A 78 -6.59 -8.26 17.01
C GLN A 78 -5.82 -8.06 18.32
N PHE A 79 -5.19 -6.90 18.53
CA PHE A 79 -4.51 -6.61 19.79
C PHE A 79 -5.48 -6.63 20.98
N ASP A 80 -6.65 -6.01 20.84
CA ASP A 80 -7.67 -5.98 21.90
C ASP A 80 -8.18 -7.39 22.22
N THR A 81 -8.32 -8.26 21.21
CA THR A 81 -8.75 -9.66 21.40
C THR A 81 -7.75 -10.46 22.24
N TYR A 82 -6.44 -10.22 22.05
CA TYR A 82 -5.38 -11.01 22.67
C TYR A 82 -4.69 -10.32 23.86
N CYS A 83 -5.11 -9.10 24.23
CA CYS A 83 -4.44 -8.30 25.27
C CYS A 83 -4.41 -8.97 26.66
N GLY A 84 -5.38 -9.85 26.97
CA GLY A 84 -5.43 -10.62 28.22
C GLY A 84 -4.78 -12.01 28.15
N VAL A 85 -4.30 -12.42 26.97
CA VAL A 85 -3.73 -13.77 26.75
C VAL A 85 -2.21 -13.75 26.91
N TYR A 86 -1.56 -12.66 26.48
CA TYR A 86 -0.10 -12.55 26.48
C TYR A 86 0.34 -11.37 27.34
N ASP A 87 1.25 -11.62 28.28
CA ASP A 87 1.94 -10.56 29.00
C ASP A 87 3.12 -10.04 28.17
N ASN A 88 3.12 -8.74 27.85
CA ASN A 88 4.11 -8.05 27.01
C ASN A 88 4.48 -8.76 25.68
N PRO A 89 3.52 -8.90 24.74
CA PRO A 89 3.73 -9.67 23.51
C PRO A 89 4.77 -9.05 22.58
N VAL A 90 5.45 -9.91 21.82
CA VAL A 90 6.26 -9.52 20.66
C VAL A 90 5.49 -9.81 19.39
N ILE A 91 5.21 -8.78 18.60
CA ILE A 91 4.43 -8.90 17.37
C ILE A 91 5.34 -9.23 16.19
N LEU A 92 4.94 -10.21 15.37
CA LEU A 92 5.64 -10.57 14.14
C LEU A 92 4.69 -10.39 12.94
N ASP A 93 5.12 -9.60 11.96
CA ASP A 93 4.47 -9.53 10.65
C ASP A 93 5.45 -10.00 9.55
N PRO A 94 5.37 -11.26 9.09
CA PRO A 94 6.30 -11.80 8.11
C PRO A 94 6.09 -11.22 6.70
N PHE A 95 5.02 -10.45 6.47
CA PHE A 95 4.68 -9.83 5.19
C PHE A 95 4.24 -8.38 5.41
N ALA A 96 5.16 -7.59 5.98
CA ALA A 96 4.84 -6.29 6.57
C ALA A 96 4.24 -5.28 5.59
N GLY A 97 4.48 -5.42 4.28
CA GLY A 97 3.99 -4.50 3.28
C GLY A 97 4.40 -3.06 3.59
N CYS A 98 3.42 -2.16 3.64
CA CYS A 98 3.67 -0.76 4.02
C CYS A 98 3.70 -0.50 5.55
N GLY A 99 3.66 -1.56 6.36
CA GLY A 99 3.92 -1.54 7.80
C GLY A 99 2.71 -1.31 8.70
N THR A 100 1.47 -1.57 8.27
CA THR A 100 0.28 -1.30 9.12
C THR A 100 0.40 -1.98 10.49
N VAL A 101 0.75 -3.27 10.53
CA VAL A 101 0.87 -4.04 11.80
C VAL A 101 1.98 -3.46 12.67
N LEU A 102 3.15 -3.18 12.09
CA LEU A 102 4.31 -2.67 12.83
C LEU A 102 4.05 -1.26 13.37
N VAL A 103 3.45 -0.38 12.57
CA VAL A 103 3.08 0.98 13.00
C VAL A 103 2.07 0.89 14.14
N GLN A 104 1.03 0.06 14.01
CA GLN A 104 0.03 -0.10 15.07
C GLN A 104 0.64 -0.71 16.34
N SER A 105 1.57 -1.67 16.20
CA SER A 105 2.30 -2.26 17.32
C SER A 105 3.06 -1.19 18.09
N LYS A 106 3.78 -0.32 17.37
CA LYS A 106 4.52 0.80 17.97
C LYS A 106 3.59 1.82 18.64
N ILE A 107 2.42 2.10 18.09
CA ILE A 107 1.41 2.98 18.72
C ILE A 107 0.97 2.40 20.07
N ASN A 108 0.80 1.08 20.15
CA ASN A 108 0.41 0.37 21.38
C ASN A 108 1.59 0.07 22.33
N GLY A 109 2.81 0.50 21.99
CA GLY A 109 4.00 0.24 22.81
C GLY A 109 4.53 -1.20 22.75
N PHE A 110 4.05 -2.02 21.81
CA PHE A 110 4.53 -3.39 21.65
C PHE A 110 5.85 -3.44 20.88
N LYS A 111 6.71 -4.38 21.28
CA LYS A 111 7.89 -4.75 20.50
C LYS A 111 7.42 -5.50 19.25
N SER A 112 7.93 -5.13 18.09
CA SER A 112 7.52 -5.76 16.83
C SER A 112 8.66 -5.96 15.84
N TYR A 113 8.55 -7.03 15.05
CA TYR A 113 9.44 -7.34 13.94
C TYR A 113 8.61 -7.60 12.68
N GLY A 114 9.15 -7.25 11.52
CA GLY A 114 8.53 -7.66 10.27
C GLY A 114 9.50 -7.74 9.12
N THR A 115 9.11 -8.52 8.13
CA THR A 115 9.90 -8.76 6.91
C THR A 115 9.10 -8.33 5.68
N GLU A 116 9.78 -7.77 4.69
CA GLU A 116 9.19 -7.36 3.43
C GLU A 116 10.23 -7.47 2.32
N LEU A 117 9.88 -8.14 1.22
CA LEU A 117 10.80 -8.38 0.10
C LEU A 117 10.85 -7.19 -0.85
N ASN A 118 9.75 -6.48 -1.03
CA ASN A 118 9.67 -5.34 -1.92
C ASN A 118 10.44 -4.14 -1.34
N PRO A 119 11.53 -3.67 -1.98
CA PRO A 119 12.39 -2.64 -1.41
C PRO A 119 11.66 -1.30 -1.15
N LEU A 120 10.68 -0.96 -1.99
CA LEU A 120 9.89 0.27 -1.82
C LEU A 120 8.95 0.15 -0.61
N LEU A 121 8.27 -0.98 -0.45
CA LEU A 121 7.37 -1.19 0.68
C LEU A 121 8.16 -1.25 1.99
N HIS A 122 9.30 -1.96 2.00
CA HIS A 122 10.24 -1.97 3.13
C HIS A 122 10.71 -0.55 3.49
N PHE A 123 11.14 0.25 2.51
CA PHE A 123 11.54 1.65 2.72
C PHE A 123 10.41 2.48 3.35
N ILE A 124 9.18 2.36 2.83
CA ILE A 124 8.00 3.07 3.35
C ILE A 124 7.71 2.63 4.80
N ALA A 125 7.67 1.33 5.08
CA ALA A 125 7.41 0.80 6.41
C ALA A 125 8.47 1.28 7.41
N ASN A 126 9.75 1.17 7.06
CA ASN A 126 10.84 1.64 7.91
C ASN A 126 10.77 3.15 8.14
N THR A 127 10.49 3.94 7.10
CA THR A 127 10.33 5.40 7.25
C THR A 127 9.15 5.75 8.15
N LYS A 128 8.02 5.05 8.02
CA LYS A 128 6.88 5.20 8.92
C LYS A 128 7.22 4.84 10.36
N LEU A 129 8.19 3.97 10.62
CA LEU A 129 8.57 3.54 11.97
C LEU A 129 9.65 4.42 12.62
N GLN A 130 10.63 4.93 11.88
CA GLN A 130 11.85 5.50 12.46
C GLN A 130 11.82 7.03 12.71
N ASN A 131 10.75 7.72 12.30
CA ASN A 131 10.78 9.19 12.11
C ASN A 131 9.80 10.00 12.98
N TRP A 132 9.26 9.41 14.05
CA TRP A 132 8.21 10.06 14.87
C TRP A 132 8.71 11.23 15.73
N ASP A 133 10.02 11.29 15.95
CA ASP A 133 10.72 12.32 16.73
C ASP A 133 11.10 13.56 15.91
N LEU A 134 10.89 13.53 14.57
CA LEU A 134 11.26 14.66 13.72
C LEU A 134 10.22 15.77 13.79
N SER A 135 10.62 16.97 14.24
CA SER A 135 9.70 18.10 14.31
C SER A 135 9.17 18.51 12.91
N PRO A 136 7.86 18.78 12.74
CA PRO A 136 7.31 19.27 11.48
C PRO A 136 7.94 20.57 10.99
N ARG A 137 8.33 21.47 11.91
CA ARG A 137 9.02 22.73 11.57
C ARG A 137 10.35 22.48 10.87
N TYR A 138 11.12 21.51 11.37
CA TYR A 138 12.38 21.14 10.74
C TYR A 138 12.16 20.46 9.38
N LEU A 139 11.18 19.55 9.27
CA LEU A 139 10.83 18.95 7.99
C LEU A 139 10.48 20.01 6.93
N LYS A 140 9.66 21.00 7.30
CA LYS A 140 9.30 22.13 6.44
C LYS A 140 10.52 22.98 6.07
N LYS A 141 11.44 23.21 7.00
CA LYS A 141 12.72 23.89 6.72
C LYS A 141 13.54 23.13 5.67
N VAL A 142 13.68 21.81 5.82
CA VAL A 142 14.42 20.97 4.87
C VAL A 142 13.74 20.96 3.51
N TYR A 143 12.42 20.79 3.46
CA TYR A 143 11.64 20.87 2.23
C TYR A 143 11.86 22.20 1.48
N ASN A 144 11.80 23.33 2.18
CA ASN A 144 12.05 24.65 1.58
C ASN A 144 13.50 24.84 1.09
N SER A 145 14.44 24.02 1.58
CA SER A 145 15.84 24.05 1.16
C SER A 145 16.18 23.12 -0.01
N ILE A 146 15.20 22.39 -0.55
CA ILE A 146 15.41 21.51 -1.71
C ILE A 146 15.96 22.33 -2.89
N PRO A 147 17.15 21.99 -3.42
CA PRO A 147 17.71 22.67 -4.59
C PRO A 147 16.79 22.52 -5.81
N LYS A 148 16.55 23.63 -6.52
CA LYS A 148 15.67 23.67 -7.71
C LYS A 148 16.42 23.59 -9.03
N ASP A 149 17.75 23.71 -8.98
CA ASP A 149 18.69 23.68 -10.11
C ASP A 149 19.28 22.28 -10.36
N LYS A 150 18.91 21.28 -9.54
CA LYS A 150 19.42 19.91 -9.62
C LYS A 150 18.43 19.00 -10.34
N TYR A 151 18.99 18.02 -11.06
CA TYR A 151 18.23 17.09 -11.89
C TYR A 151 18.77 15.67 -11.70
N THR A 152 17.88 14.69 -11.74
CA THR A 152 18.26 13.28 -11.87
C THR A 152 17.48 12.69 -13.02
N SER A 153 18.19 12.26 -14.07
CA SER A 153 17.56 11.63 -15.24
C SER A 153 16.72 10.43 -14.81
N ALA A 154 15.51 10.36 -15.34
CA ALA A 154 14.65 9.20 -15.22
C ALA A 154 15.27 8.01 -15.96
N PRO A 155 14.95 6.77 -15.53
CA PRO A 155 15.23 5.56 -16.29
C PRO A 155 14.65 5.62 -17.71
N THR A 156 15.36 5.03 -18.67
CA THR A 156 14.99 5.07 -20.10
C THR A 156 13.57 4.59 -20.38
N PHE A 157 13.08 3.58 -19.65
CA PHE A 157 11.71 3.05 -19.83
C PHE A 157 10.60 4.03 -19.41
N LEU A 158 10.93 5.07 -18.64
CA LEU A 158 10.00 6.15 -18.27
C LEU A 158 10.06 7.33 -19.24
N LYS A 159 11.05 7.39 -20.14
CA LYS A 159 11.19 8.46 -21.16
C LYS A 159 10.24 8.23 -22.34
N SER A 160 8.97 8.01 -22.02
CA SER A 160 7.86 7.90 -22.95
C SER A 160 6.62 8.54 -22.32
N ASP A 161 5.70 9.04 -23.14
CA ASP A 161 4.46 9.67 -22.63
C ASP A 161 3.44 8.66 -22.07
N LYS A 162 3.80 7.36 -22.01
CA LYS A 162 2.88 6.31 -21.52
C LYS A 162 2.64 6.39 -20.02
N GLN A 163 3.67 6.61 -19.21
CA GLN A 163 3.56 6.66 -17.75
C GLN A 163 3.46 8.08 -17.23
N PHE A 164 4.18 9.03 -17.81
CA PHE A 164 4.17 10.43 -17.43
C PHE A 164 4.22 11.29 -18.68
N ASN A 165 3.46 12.38 -18.74
CA ASN A 165 3.68 13.38 -19.77
C ASN A 165 5.09 13.94 -19.65
N SER A 166 5.72 14.30 -20.77
CA SER A 166 7.07 14.89 -20.80
C SER A 166 7.31 16.02 -19.80
N GLY A 167 6.37 16.98 -19.65
CA GLY A 167 6.48 18.07 -18.67
C GLY A 167 6.47 17.57 -17.22
N VAL A 168 5.61 16.61 -16.90
CA VAL A 168 5.56 16.00 -15.57
C VAL A 168 6.85 15.23 -15.28
N LEU A 169 7.35 14.45 -16.24
CA LEU A 169 8.59 13.70 -16.09
C LEU A 169 9.75 14.64 -15.78
N LEU A 170 9.88 15.74 -16.52
CA LEU A 170 10.91 16.76 -16.28
C LEU A 170 10.80 17.37 -14.86
N ASN A 171 9.58 17.64 -14.39
CA ASN A 171 9.35 18.17 -13.04
C ASN A 171 9.72 17.15 -11.95
N LEU A 172 9.43 15.87 -12.18
CA LEU A 172 9.83 14.79 -11.27
C LEU A 172 11.37 14.58 -11.27
N GLU A 173 12.04 14.72 -12.41
CA GLU A 173 13.51 14.68 -12.50
C GLU A 173 14.16 15.83 -11.71
N LYS A 174 13.58 17.04 -11.76
CA LYS A 174 13.99 18.20 -10.94
C LYS A 174 13.81 17.91 -9.45
N LEU A 175 12.62 17.49 -9.05
CA LEU A 175 12.31 17.19 -7.65
C LEU A 175 13.22 16.09 -7.10
N LYS A 176 13.35 14.97 -7.83
CA LYS A 176 14.24 13.88 -7.45
C LYS A 176 15.68 14.39 -7.34
N GLY A 177 16.16 15.15 -8.32
CA GLY A 177 17.48 15.77 -8.30
C GLY A 177 17.73 16.61 -7.05
N GLY A 178 16.79 17.50 -6.71
CA GLY A 178 16.85 18.30 -5.48
C GLY A 178 16.86 17.44 -4.22
N ILE A 179 15.97 16.45 -4.12
CA ILE A 179 15.88 15.55 -2.97
C ILE A 179 17.18 14.77 -2.77
N GLU A 180 17.76 14.20 -3.83
CA GLU A 180 19.02 13.45 -3.72
C GLU A 180 20.19 14.32 -3.24
N ASN A 181 20.16 15.62 -3.55
CA ASN A 181 21.18 16.59 -3.13
C ASN A 181 20.95 17.18 -1.73
N LEU A 182 19.88 16.80 -1.02
CA LEU A 182 19.73 17.18 0.38
C LEU A 182 20.84 16.53 1.23
N PRO A 183 21.35 17.26 2.25
CA PRO A 183 22.37 16.72 3.15
C PRO A 183 21.81 15.55 3.95
N GLU A 184 22.67 14.58 4.26
CA GLU A 184 22.32 13.35 5.01
C GLU A 184 23.41 12.94 6.00
N ARG A 185 24.21 13.91 6.47
CA ARG A 185 25.38 13.69 7.34
C ARG A 185 25.00 13.35 8.79
N THR A 186 23.82 13.80 9.22
CA THR A 186 23.29 13.54 10.57
C THR A 186 22.04 12.67 10.48
N GLU A 187 21.75 11.91 11.53
CA GLU A 187 20.51 11.12 11.60
C GLU A 187 19.28 12.00 11.39
N LYS A 188 19.23 13.17 12.01
CA LYS A 188 18.14 14.14 11.82
C LYS A 188 17.95 14.55 10.35
N GLN A 189 19.04 14.69 9.59
CA GLN A 189 18.98 14.99 8.16
C GLN A 189 18.51 13.79 7.33
N LYS A 190 19.02 12.58 7.61
CA LYS A 190 18.56 11.33 6.96
C LYS A 190 17.05 11.13 7.14
N LYS A 191 16.58 11.27 8.39
CA LYS A 191 15.15 11.19 8.74
C LYS A 191 14.28 12.15 7.92
N ALA A 192 14.72 13.41 7.79
CA ALA A 192 14.00 14.40 6.98
C ALA A 192 13.99 14.04 5.49
N LYS A 193 15.13 13.59 4.95
CA LYS A 193 15.25 13.16 3.56
C LYS A 193 14.37 11.94 3.26
N ASP A 194 14.29 10.97 4.17
CA ASP A 194 13.46 9.78 4.01
C ASP A 194 11.97 10.13 4.03
N LEU A 195 11.52 11.00 4.93
CA LEU A 195 10.14 11.51 4.92
C LEU A 195 9.80 12.24 3.62
N ILE A 196 10.73 13.06 3.10
CA ILE A 196 10.55 13.75 1.81
C ILE A 196 10.52 12.74 0.65
N ARG A 197 11.33 11.68 0.68
CA ARG A 197 11.30 10.60 -0.30
C ARG A 197 9.99 9.82 -0.27
N VAL A 198 9.41 9.57 0.91
CA VAL A 198 8.07 8.98 1.04
C VAL A 198 7.02 9.91 0.43
N ALA A 199 7.05 11.20 0.75
CA ALA A 199 6.16 12.19 0.15
C ALA A 199 6.29 12.21 -1.39
N PHE A 200 7.52 12.23 -1.92
CA PHE A 200 7.77 12.11 -3.35
C PHE A 200 7.21 10.83 -3.95
N SER A 201 7.35 9.68 -3.28
CA SER A 201 6.79 8.41 -3.76
C SER A 201 5.26 8.41 -3.80
N SER A 202 4.62 9.13 -2.86
CA SER A 202 3.16 9.16 -2.70
C SER A 202 2.46 9.89 -3.85
N ILE A 203 3.10 10.91 -4.43
CA ILE A 203 2.54 11.72 -5.53
C ILE A 203 2.74 11.08 -6.92
N LEU A 204 3.62 10.07 -7.05
CA LEU A 204 4.00 9.53 -8.37
C LEU A 204 2.80 8.98 -9.15
N ILE A 205 1.92 8.24 -8.49
CA ILE A 205 0.73 7.68 -9.17
C ILE A 205 -0.25 8.79 -9.53
N GLU A 206 -0.44 9.77 -8.66
CA GLU A 206 -1.36 10.87 -8.86
C GLU A 206 -0.96 11.73 -10.08
N CYS A 207 0.34 11.95 -10.26
CA CYS A 207 0.90 12.69 -11.39
C CYS A 207 1.15 11.84 -12.65
N SER A 208 0.92 10.52 -12.60
CA SER A 208 1.16 9.62 -13.74
C SER A 208 -0.10 9.40 -14.56
N ASN A 209 0.03 8.79 -15.74
CA ASN A 209 -1.10 8.22 -16.51
C ASN A 209 -1.52 6.83 -15.98
N LEU A 210 -1.20 6.53 -14.71
CA LEU A 210 -1.45 5.25 -14.06
C LEU A 210 -2.51 5.38 -12.96
N LYS A 211 -3.12 4.24 -12.63
CA LYS A 211 -3.99 4.05 -11.47
C LYS A 211 -3.52 2.85 -10.66
N ARG A 212 -3.63 2.95 -9.33
CA ARG A 212 -3.52 1.81 -8.44
C ARG A 212 -4.88 1.15 -8.30
N SER A 213 -4.94 -0.11 -8.74
CA SER A 213 -5.96 -1.09 -8.35
C SER A 213 -5.21 -2.22 -7.60
N PRO A 214 -5.77 -3.43 -7.38
CA PRO A 214 -4.95 -4.56 -6.92
C PRO A 214 -3.67 -4.75 -7.76
N CYS A 215 -3.70 -4.33 -9.03
CA CYS A 215 -2.51 -4.18 -9.87
C CYS A 215 -2.34 -2.72 -10.34
N LEU A 216 -1.13 -2.37 -10.72
CA LEU A 216 -0.86 -1.11 -11.42
C LEU A 216 -1.42 -1.21 -12.85
N GLY A 217 -2.19 -0.21 -13.26
CA GLY A 217 -2.76 -0.16 -14.60
C GLY A 217 -2.73 1.25 -15.18
N TYR A 218 -2.99 1.37 -16.47
CA TYR A 218 -3.10 2.66 -17.15
C TYR A 218 -4.52 3.23 -16.97
N CYS A 219 -4.62 4.56 -16.91
CA CYS A 219 -5.89 5.26 -16.88
C CYS A 219 -5.85 6.53 -17.74
N LYS A 220 -6.95 6.81 -18.45
CA LYS A 220 -7.13 8.08 -19.16
C LYS A 220 -7.63 9.12 -18.15
N LYS A 221 -6.72 9.75 -17.43
CA LYS A 221 -7.00 10.95 -16.63
C LYS A 221 -6.22 12.12 -17.21
N LYS A 222 -6.78 13.32 -17.08
CA LYS A 222 -6.09 14.55 -17.50
C LYS A 222 -5.07 14.91 -16.43
N VAL A 223 -3.79 14.76 -16.74
CA VAL A 223 -2.69 15.28 -15.93
C VAL A 223 -2.10 16.49 -16.65
N TYR A 224 -1.94 17.60 -15.93
CA TYR A 224 -1.34 18.82 -16.45
C TYR A 224 0.19 18.75 -16.39
N ASP A 225 0.86 19.30 -17.40
CA ASP A 225 2.32 19.19 -17.56
C ASP A 225 3.16 19.86 -16.45
N ASN A 226 2.55 20.77 -15.70
CA ASN A 226 3.16 21.41 -14.53
C ASN A 226 2.91 20.64 -13.21
N ALA A 227 2.23 19.49 -13.23
CA ALA A 227 2.27 18.58 -12.09
C ALA A 227 3.73 18.13 -11.81
N PRO A 228 4.08 17.85 -10.54
CA PRO A 228 3.24 17.93 -9.33
C PRO A 228 3.08 19.34 -8.75
N PHE A 229 3.64 20.39 -9.35
CA PHE A 229 3.69 21.71 -8.72
C PHE A 229 2.33 22.41 -8.60
N ILE A 230 1.31 22.06 -9.40
CA ILE A 230 -0.07 22.53 -9.16
C ILE A 230 -0.81 21.69 -8.10
N LEU A 231 -0.39 20.44 -7.84
CA LEU A 231 -1.08 19.57 -6.88
C LEU A 231 -0.78 19.95 -5.42
N LEU A 232 -0.07 21.06 -5.20
CA LEU A 232 0.35 21.57 -3.89
C LEU A 232 -0.25 22.94 -3.55
N ASP A 233 -1.11 23.49 -4.42
CA ASP A 233 -1.91 24.70 -4.16
C ASP A 233 -3.34 24.35 -3.69
#